data_AF-A0A810NLF5-F1
#
_entry.id   AF-A0A810NLF5-F1
#
_cell.length_a   1.000
_cell.length_b   1.000
_cell.length_c   1.000
_cell.angle_alpha   90.00
_cell.angle_beta   90.00
_cell.angle_gamma   90.00
#
_symmetry.space_group_name_H-M   'P 1'
#
loop_
_entity.id
_entity.type
_entity.pdbx_description
1 polymer ?
#
loop_
_entity_poly.entity_id
_entity_poly.type
_entity_poly.pdbx_seq_one_letter_code
_entity_poly.pdbx_strand_id
1 'polypeptide(L)'
;MAATNRLDRYPVDEQGNLEHYPSRIHTWGKVERDLGQLWSEGNEPFAATLSLVSGNRGRSAAYFVWRDEAGRTYPMFMTDLVDVLMCKLVDRGAVSGLWQVRKRGQNYGLALATAPRDHDA
;
A
#
# COMPACT_ATOMS: atom_id res chain seq x y z
N MET A 1 -12.85 23.09 -3.94
CA MET A 1 -11.72 22.36 -4.56
C MET A 1 -11.24 21.32 -3.56
N ALA A 2 -11.45 20.03 -3.83
CA ALA A 2 -10.97 18.99 -2.93
C ALA A 2 -9.45 18.88 -3.10
N ALA A 3 -8.68 19.08 -2.03
CA ALA A 3 -7.26 18.77 -2.03
C ALA A 3 -7.12 17.28 -2.35
N THR A 4 -6.61 16.96 -3.54
CA THR A 4 -6.19 15.60 -3.87
C THR A 4 -5.11 15.27 -2.85
N ASN A 5 -5.46 14.41 -1.88
CA ASN A 5 -4.58 13.99 -0.80
C ASN A 5 -3.47 13.11 -1.40
N ARG A 6 -2.51 13.74 -2.08
CA ARG A 6 -1.36 13.09 -2.72
C ARG A 6 -0.47 12.61 -1.59
N LEU A 7 -0.33 11.30 -1.50
CA LEU A 7 0.57 10.68 -0.54
C LEU A 7 1.97 10.69 -1.14
N ASP A 8 2.88 11.49 -0.59
CA ASP A 8 4.25 11.62 -1.14
C ASP A 8 5.19 10.50 -0.68
N ARG A 9 5.05 10.02 0.55
CA ARG A 9 5.87 8.96 1.16
C ARG A 9 5.03 8.04 2.03
N TYR A 10 5.50 6.83 2.28
CA TYR A 10 4.82 5.84 3.11
C TYR A 10 5.80 5.14 4.08
N PRO A 11 5.31 4.61 5.22
CA PRO A 11 6.17 3.98 6.21
C PRO A 11 6.69 2.64 5.69
N VAL A 12 7.97 2.37 5.94
CA VAL A 12 8.61 1.09 5.62
C VAL A 12 9.39 0.58 6.82
N ASP A 13 9.64 -0.73 6.86
CA ASP A 13 10.61 -1.31 7.80
C ASP A 13 12.03 -1.28 7.24
N GLU A 14 12.98 -1.84 7.99
CA GLU A 14 14.40 -1.90 7.62
C GLU A 14 14.69 -2.76 6.38
N GLN A 15 13.75 -3.61 5.98
CA GLN A 15 13.84 -4.45 4.78
C GLN A 15 13.07 -3.84 3.59
N GLY A 16 12.50 -2.65 3.76
CA GLY A 16 11.71 -1.98 2.73
C GLY A 16 10.32 -2.56 2.53
N ASN A 17 9.81 -3.35 3.49
CA ASN A 17 8.42 -3.77 3.48
C ASN A 17 7.52 -2.59 3.82
N LEU A 18 6.36 -2.50 3.18
CA LEU A 18 5.35 -1.51 3.53
C LEU A 18 4.74 -1.85 4.90
N GLU A 19 4.83 -0.93 5.85
CA GLU A 19 4.16 -1.07 7.14
C GLU A 19 2.67 -0.71 7.00
N HIS A 20 1.78 -1.67 7.27
CA HIS A 20 0.33 -1.42 7.20
C HIS A 20 -0.12 -0.35 8.21
N TYR A 21 0.45 -0.38 9.40
CA TYR A 21 0.29 0.61 10.44
C TYR A 21 1.70 1.04 10.85
N PRO A 22 2.05 2.35 10.83
CA PRO A 22 3.37 2.79 11.28
C PRO A 22 3.58 2.38 12.73
N SER A 23 4.39 1.35 12.96
CA SER A 23 4.56 0.74 14.28
C SER A 23 5.38 1.63 15.23
N ARG A 24 6.14 2.57 14.64
CA ARG A 24 7.10 3.45 15.32
C ARG A 24 6.54 4.85 15.59
N ILE A 25 5.24 5.07 15.38
CA ILE A 25 4.55 6.33 15.66
C ILE A 25 3.49 6.11 16.76
N HIS A 26 3.70 6.74 17.93
CA HIS A 26 2.69 6.73 19.00
C HIS A 26 1.45 7.54 18.60
N THR A 27 0.29 6.89 18.63
CA THR A 27 -0.96 7.47 18.14
C THR A 27 -1.98 7.59 19.27
N TRP A 28 -1.77 8.55 20.18
CA TRP A 28 -2.78 9.14 21.08
C TRP A 28 -2.30 10.51 21.60
N GLY A 29 -2.25 11.52 20.71
CA GLY A 29 -2.27 12.94 21.13
C GLY A 29 -0.95 13.62 21.51
N LYS A 30 0.21 12.96 21.40
CA LYS A 30 1.51 13.63 21.47
C LYS A 30 2.37 13.25 20.28
N VAL A 31 2.60 14.21 19.40
CA VAL A 31 3.60 14.11 18.32
C VAL A 31 4.97 14.22 19.00
N GLU A 32 5.46 13.11 19.55
CA GLU A 32 6.90 12.96 19.73
C GLU A 32 7.48 12.61 18.37
N ARG A 33 8.60 13.27 18.02
CA ARG A 33 9.30 13.15 16.73
C ARG A 33 9.37 11.67 16.32
N ASP A 34 9.05 11.38 15.05
CA ASP A 34 9.14 10.05 14.42
C ASP A 34 10.28 9.23 15.05
N LEU A 35 9.93 8.22 15.85
CA LEU A 35 10.87 7.45 16.69
C LEU A 35 11.72 6.49 15.83
N GLY A 36 12.44 7.02 14.84
CA GLY A 36 13.15 6.22 13.85
C GLY A 36 12.21 5.50 12.87
N GLN A 37 11.03 6.08 12.59
CA GLN A 37 10.20 5.63 11.48
C GLN A 37 10.97 5.81 10.17
N LEU A 38 11.13 4.72 9.42
CA LEU A 38 11.68 4.78 8.08
C LEU A 38 10.55 5.09 7.10
N TRP A 39 10.85 5.98 6.15
CA TRP A 39 9.92 6.43 5.13
C TRP A 39 10.50 6.12 3.76
N SER A 40 9.63 5.76 2.81
CA SER A 40 10.04 5.62 1.40
C SER A 40 10.57 6.95 0.85
N GLU A 41 11.39 6.88 -0.20
CA GLU A 41 11.89 8.07 -0.89
C GLU A 41 10.77 8.82 -1.62
N GLY A 42 9.76 8.07 -2.11
CA GLY A 42 8.58 8.58 -2.80
C GLY A 42 7.46 7.54 -2.88
N ASN A 43 6.37 7.93 -3.56
CA ASN A 43 5.20 7.09 -3.80
C ASN A 43 4.73 7.20 -5.26
N GLU A 44 5.70 7.24 -6.18
CA GLU A 44 5.39 7.16 -7.61
C GLU A 44 4.91 5.75 -7.96
N PRO A 45 3.94 5.60 -8.88
CA PRO A 45 3.50 4.29 -9.36
C PRO A 45 4.66 3.44 -9.87
N PHE A 46 4.68 2.16 -9.53
CA PHE A 46 5.74 1.24 -9.95
C PHE A 46 5.16 -0.05 -10.53
N ALA A 47 5.81 -0.56 -11.58
CA ALA A 47 5.41 -1.82 -12.20
C ALA A 47 6.01 -3.00 -11.42
N ALA A 48 5.18 -3.98 -11.07
CA ALA A 48 5.64 -5.21 -10.41
C ALA A 48 4.68 -6.37 -10.65
N THR A 49 5.22 -7.59 -10.58
CA THR A 49 4.45 -8.82 -10.39
C THR A 49 4.46 -9.17 -8.91
N LEU A 50 3.27 -9.32 -8.33
CA LEU A 50 3.10 -9.59 -6.91
C LEU A 50 2.42 -10.94 -6.70
N SER A 51 2.94 -11.72 -5.77
CA SER A 51 2.33 -12.98 -5.33
C SER A 51 1.61 -12.80 -4.00
N LEU A 52 0.39 -13.33 -3.90
CA LEU A 52 -0.35 -13.36 -2.65
C LEU A 52 0.33 -14.32 -1.67
N VAL A 53 0.64 -13.85 -0.47
CA VAL A 53 1.32 -14.63 0.57
C VAL A 53 0.37 -15.08 1.67
N SER A 54 -0.45 -14.16 2.20
CA SER A 54 -1.35 -14.45 3.32
C SER A 54 -2.48 -13.44 3.44
N GLY A 55 -3.53 -13.80 4.17
CA GLY A 55 -4.51 -12.87 4.71
C GLY A 55 -4.22 -12.60 6.19
N ASN A 56 -4.40 -11.36 6.64
CA ASN A 56 -4.15 -10.97 8.02
C ASN A 56 -5.25 -10.03 8.55
N ARG A 57 -5.39 -9.98 9.87
CA ARG A 57 -6.40 -9.15 10.54
C ARG A 57 -5.82 -8.51 11.79
N GLY A 58 -5.75 -7.20 11.78
CA GLY A 58 -5.50 -6.39 12.98
C GLY A 58 -6.78 -6.07 13.74
N ARG A 59 -6.66 -5.27 14.82
CA ARG A 59 -7.80 -4.79 15.60
C ARG A 59 -8.77 -3.93 14.79
N SER A 60 -8.28 -3.22 13.77
CA SER A 60 -9.01 -2.19 13.03
C SER A 60 -9.11 -2.44 11.51
N ALA A 61 -8.46 -3.46 10.97
CA ALA A 61 -8.47 -3.74 9.53
C ALA A 61 -8.15 -5.21 9.22
N ALA A 62 -8.77 -5.73 8.17
CA ALA A 62 -8.35 -6.96 7.49
C ALA A 62 -7.69 -6.59 6.16
N TYR A 63 -6.59 -7.26 5.84
CA TYR A 63 -5.78 -6.97 4.66
C TYR A 63 -5.09 -8.24 4.16
N PHE A 64 -4.63 -8.21 2.92
CA PHE A 64 -3.88 -9.29 2.29
C PHE A 64 -2.43 -8.86 2.09
N VAL A 65 -1.48 -9.76 2.32
CA VAL A 65 -0.05 -9.49 2.17
C VAL A 65 0.40 -10.04 0.83
N TRP A 66 0.96 -9.16 0.03
CA TRP A 66 1.54 -9.45 -1.28
C TRP A 66 3.07 -9.37 -1.21
N ARG A 67 3.76 -10.06 -2.11
CA ARG A 67 5.23 -10.04 -2.18
C ARG A 67 5.71 -9.86 -3.61
N ASP A 68 6.69 -9.00 -3.81
CA ASP A 68 7.37 -8.82 -5.10
C ASP A 68 8.55 -9.79 -5.30
N GLU A 69 9.18 -9.73 -6.47
CA GLU A 69 10.35 -10.56 -6.80
C GLU A 69 11.58 -10.28 -5.93
N ALA A 70 11.67 -9.07 -5.35
CA ALA A 70 12.75 -8.68 -4.43
C ALA A 70 12.49 -9.15 -2.98
N GLY A 71 11.34 -9.79 -2.72
CA GLY A 71 10.97 -10.30 -1.40
C GLY A 71 10.29 -9.26 -0.50
N ARG A 72 10.06 -8.04 -0.97
CA ARG A 72 9.38 -6.97 -0.22
C ARG A 72 7.89 -7.27 -0.13
N THR A 73 7.31 -6.96 1.01
CA THR A 73 5.91 -7.21 1.29
C THR A 73 5.05 -5.96 1.28
N TYR A 74 3.83 -6.11 0.78
CA TYR A 74 2.88 -5.05 0.54
C TYR A 74 1.49 -5.45 1.06
N PRO A 75 1.06 -4.92 2.22
CA PRO A 75 -0.32 -5.02 2.66
C PRO A 75 -1.27 -4.35 1.67
N MET A 76 -2.39 -4.99 1.34
CA MET A 76 -3.44 -4.49 0.47
C MET A 76 -4.78 -4.57 1.21
N PHE A 77 -5.55 -3.49 1.19
CA PHE A 77 -6.87 -3.49 1.81
C PHE A 77 -7.81 -4.44 1.04
N MET A 78 -8.74 -5.09 1.75
CA MET A 78 -9.72 -5.99 1.14
C MET A 78 -10.50 -5.34 -0.01
N THR A 79 -10.82 -4.04 0.08
CA THR A 79 -11.50 -3.32 -0.99
C THR A 79 -10.62 -3.10 -2.22
N ASP A 80 -9.31 -2.88 -2.05
CA ASP A 80 -8.40 -2.72 -3.19
C ASP A 80 -8.15 -4.09 -3.86
N LEU A 81 -8.23 -5.19 -3.11
CA LEU A 81 -8.21 -6.54 -3.68
C LEU A 81 -9.37 -6.76 -4.66
N VAL A 82 -10.59 -6.28 -4.33
CA VAL A 82 -11.74 -6.41 -5.23
C VAL A 82 -11.42 -5.74 -6.59
N ASP A 83 -10.84 -4.55 -6.59
CA ASP A 83 -10.45 -3.86 -7.82
C ASP A 83 -9.42 -4.66 -8.63
N VAL A 84 -8.47 -5.30 -7.96
CA VAL A 84 -7.50 -6.20 -8.60
C VAL A 84 -8.19 -7.38 -9.27
N LEU A 85 -9.09 -8.07 -8.55
CA LEU A 85 -9.82 -9.23 -9.08
C LEU A 85 -10.73 -8.86 -10.26
N MET A 86 -11.24 -7.63 -10.29
CA MET A 86 -12.10 -7.14 -11.38
C MET A 86 -11.31 -6.65 -12.59
N CYS A 87 -10.10 -6.11 -12.41
CA CYS A 87 -9.36 -5.42 -13.46
C CYS A 87 -8.13 -6.17 -13.99
N LYS A 88 -7.66 -7.21 -13.29
CA LYS A 88 -6.41 -7.91 -13.63
C LYS A 88 -6.61 -9.41 -13.70
N LEU A 89 -5.82 -10.05 -14.56
CA LEU A 89 -5.67 -11.50 -14.54
C LEU A 89 -4.86 -11.92 -13.32
N VAL A 90 -5.42 -12.83 -12.53
CA VAL A 90 -4.71 -13.52 -11.46
C VAL A 90 -4.35 -14.91 -11.93
N ASP A 91 -3.05 -15.20 -12.02
CA ASP A 91 -2.55 -16.53 -12.39
C ASP A 91 -1.81 -17.15 -11.21
N ARG A 92 -2.37 -18.24 -10.66
CA ARG A 92 -1.81 -18.98 -9.50
C ARG A 92 -1.43 -18.09 -8.31
N GLY A 93 -2.23 -17.06 -8.05
CA GLY A 93 -2.00 -16.10 -6.96
C GLY A 93 -0.98 -15.00 -7.28
N ALA A 94 -0.47 -14.92 -8.51
CA ALA A 94 0.38 -13.84 -8.99
C ALA A 94 -0.40 -12.84 -9.86
N VAL A 95 -0.07 -11.57 -9.74
CA VAL A 95 -0.70 -10.47 -10.50
C VAL A 95 0.35 -9.45 -10.92
N SER A 96 0.45 -9.17 -12.20
CA SER A 96 1.25 -8.06 -12.73
C SER A 96 0.41 -6.78 -12.84
N GLY A 97 0.99 -5.65 -12.45
CA GLY A 97 0.28 -4.39 -12.45
C GLY A 97 1.20 -3.18 -12.25
N LEU A 98 0.59 -2.01 -12.40
CA LEU A 98 1.15 -0.75 -11.94
C LEU A 98 0.53 -0.46 -10.58
N TRP A 99 1.36 -0.33 -9.55
CA TRP A 99 0.95 -0.29 -8.16
C TRP A 99 1.33 1.04 -7.51
N GLN A 100 0.54 1.49 -6.54
CA GLN A 100 0.84 2.69 -5.76
C GLN A 100 0.32 2.53 -4.33
N VAL A 101 1.04 3.07 -3.35
CA VAL A 101 0.60 3.04 -1.96
C VAL A 101 -0.45 4.13 -1.73
N ARG A 102 -1.46 3.80 -0.92
CA ARG A 102 -2.53 4.71 -0.51
C ARG A 102 -2.70 4.65 1.00
N LYS A 103 -3.17 5.76 1.57
CA LYS A 103 -3.50 5.87 2.99
C LYS A 103 -5.02 5.80 3.19
N ARG A 104 -5.48 5.04 4.18
CA ARG A 104 -6.88 4.99 4.63
C ARG A 104 -6.94 5.07 6.15
N GLY A 105 -7.40 6.21 6.67
CA GLY A 105 -7.31 6.51 8.10
C GLY A 105 -5.85 6.58 8.55
N GLN A 106 -5.45 5.71 9.49
CA GLN A 106 -4.06 5.57 9.95
C GLN A 106 -3.29 4.44 9.25
N ASN A 107 -3.96 3.67 8.39
CA ASN A 107 -3.36 2.53 7.73
C ASN A 107 -2.86 2.90 6.32
N TYR A 108 -1.87 2.15 5.86
CA TYR A 108 -1.30 2.22 4.52
C TYR A 108 -1.47 0.88 3.81
N GLY A 109 -1.67 0.93 2.50
CA GLY A 109 -1.81 -0.27 1.70
C GLY A 109 -1.59 -0.01 0.22
N LEU A 110 -1.19 -1.06 -0.48
CA LEU A 110 -0.99 -1.05 -1.92
C LEU A 110 -2.35 -1.15 -2.64
N ALA A 111 -2.46 -0.46 -3.77
CA ALA A 111 -3.59 -0.55 -4.67
C ALA A 111 -3.09 -0.48 -6.12
N LEU A 112 -3.97 -0.81 -7.07
CA LEU A 112 -3.71 -0.46 -8.47
C LEU A 112 -3.51 1.06 -8.57
N ALA A 113 -2.46 1.48 -9.25
CA ALA A 113 -2.30 2.87 -9.62
C ALA A 113 -3.51 3.25 -10.50
N THR A 114 -4.17 4.36 -10.17
CA THR A 114 -5.19 4.89 -11.09
C THR A 114 -4.43 5.24 -12.37
N ALA A 115 -4.88 4.75 -13.52
CA ALA A 115 -4.41 5.32 -14.79
C ALA A 115 -4.56 6.85 -14.70
N PRO A 116 -3.70 7.66 -15.34
CA PRO A 116 -4.04 9.05 -15.59
C PRO A 116 -5.47 9.04 -16.14
N ARG A 117 -6.39 9.76 -15.49
CA ARG A 117 -7.68 9.99 -16.11
C ARG A 117 -7.36 10.84 -17.32
N ASP A 118 -7.33 10.23 -18.50
CA ASP A 118 -7.46 10.97 -19.73
C ASP A 118 -8.78 11.73 -19.60
N HIS A 119 -8.67 13.04 -19.42
CA HIS A 119 -9.80 13.93 -19.50
C HIS A 119 -10.32 13.83 -20.94
N ASP A 120 -11.54 13.32 -21.06
CA ASP A 120 -12.52 13.60 -22.11
C ASP A 120 -12.06 13.41 -23.57
N ALA A 121 -12.55 12.32 -24.17
CA ALA A 121 -12.90 12.29 -25.59
C ALA A 121 -14.41 12.55 -25.75
#